data_AF-A0A1B0AYX1-F1
#
_entry.id   AF-A0A1B0AYX1-F1
#
_cell.length_a   1.000
_cell.length_b   1.000
_cell.length_c   1.000
_cell.angle_alpha   90.00
_cell.angle_beta   90.00
_cell.angle_gamma   90.00
#
_symmetry.space_group_name_H-M   'P 1'
#
loop_
_entity.id
_entity.type
_entity.pdbx_description
1 polymer ?
#
loop_
_entity_poly.entity_id
_entity_poly.type
_entity_poly.pdbx_seq_one_letter_code
_entity_poly.pdbx_strand_id
1 'polypeptide(L)' 'MDKTPSKESKKSKKRRTSTDTSKIDDKGIIRKQKELMRVLHVKTFQLQHGNLSYLDYVELREELLRLNALKDLFHRMSA' A
#
# COMPACT_ATOMS: atom_id res chain seq x y z
N MET A 1 33.53 -42.69 35.74
CA MET A 1 34.13 -42.73 34.40
C MET A 1 33.02 -42.40 33.41
N ASP A 2 32.95 -41.13 33.01
CA ASP A 2 33.40 -40.63 31.70
C ASP A 2 32.27 -40.80 30.66
N LYS A 3 31.84 -39.86 29.83
CA LYS A 3 32.20 -38.47 29.49
C LYS A 3 31.02 -37.98 28.63
N THR A 4 30.59 -36.72 28.74
CA THR A 4 29.90 -36.06 27.62
C THR A 4 30.94 -35.73 26.53
N PRO A 5 30.52 -35.59 25.26
CA PRO A 5 30.50 -34.21 24.76
C PRO A 5 29.31 -33.87 23.84
N SER A 6 28.90 -32.62 24.03
CA SER A 6 28.19 -31.70 23.14
C SER A 6 28.33 -31.95 21.64
N LYS A 7 27.21 -31.82 20.91
CA LYS A 7 27.20 -31.06 19.65
C LYS A 7 25.87 -30.33 19.46
N GLU A 8 26.01 -29.02 19.35
CA GLU A 8 25.00 -28.02 19.09
C GLU A 8 24.14 -28.35 17.86
N SER A 9 22.84 -28.05 17.95
CA SER A 9 22.29 -27.09 16.99
C SER A 9 21.15 -26.34 17.65
N LYS A 10 21.46 -25.07 17.96
CA LYS A 10 20.49 -24.03 18.25
C LYS A 10 19.43 -24.12 17.15
N LYS A 11 18.23 -24.63 17.45
CA LYS A 11 17.08 -24.46 16.57
C LYS A 11 16.70 -23.00 16.68
N SER A 12 17.46 -22.20 15.94
CA SER A 12 17.34 -20.78 15.73
C SER A 12 15.86 -20.50 15.62
N LYS A 13 15.37 -19.73 16.59
CA LYS A 13 14.15 -18.95 16.53
C LYS A 13 14.05 -18.42 15.11
N LYS A 14 13.30 -19.13 14.25
CA LYS A 14 12.94 -18.63 12.94
C LYS A 14 11.97 -17.52 13.28
N ARG A 15 12.53 -16.34 13.58
CA ARG A 15 11.84 -15.08 13.42
C ARG A 15 11.20 -15.25 12.05
N ARG A 16 9.89 -15.45 12.04
CA ARG A 16 9.09 -15.18 10.86
C ARG A 16 9.36 -13.70 10.65
N THR A 17 10.42 -13.40 9.91
CA THR A 17 10.63 -12.11 9.32
C THR A 17 9.34 -11.87 8.59
N SER A 18 8.58 -10.94 9.17
CA SER A 18 7.46 -10.28 8.54
C SER A 18 7.90 -9.97 7.11
N THR A 19 7.44 -10.82 6.22
CA THR A 19 7.35 -10.51 4.82
C THR A 19 5.94 -10.95 4.49
N ASP A 20 4.99 -10.19 5.04
CA ASP A 20 3.63 -10.07 4.54
C ASP A 20 3.69 -9.48 3.12
N THR A 21 4.43 -10.14 2.23
CA THR A 21 4.08 -10.17 0.82
C THR A 21 2.88 -11.10 0.73
N SER A 22 1.74 -10.65 1.25
CA SER A 22 0.45 -11.20 0.85
C SER A 22 0.51 -11.25 -0.66
N LYS A 23 0.44 -12.46 -1.24
CA LYS A 23 0.49 -12.66 -2.68
C LYS A 23 -0.47 -11.66 -3.28
N ILE A 24 0.07 -10.66 -3.98
CA ILE A 24 -0.73 -9.58 -4.51
C ILE A 24 -1.53 -10.25 -5.64
N ASP A 25 -2.76 -10.65 -5.33
CA ASP A 25 -3.67 -11.23 -6.30
C ASP A 25 -3.95 -10.15 -7.34
N ASP A 26 -3.66 -10.44 -8.62
CA ASP A 26 -3.88 -9.52 -9.73
C ASP A 26 -5.34 -9.01 -9.75
N LYS A 27 -6.31 -9.85 -9.32
CA LYS A 27 -7.70 -9.42 -9.17
C LYS A 27 -7.87 -8.36 -8.08
N GLY A 28 -7.09 -8.46 -7.01
CA GLY A 28 -7.02 -7.46 -5.94
C GLY A 28 -6.42 -6.13 -6.42
N ILE A 29 -5.39 -6.17 -7.26
CA ILE A 29 -4.79 -4.96 -7.87
C ILE A 29 -5.82 -4.26 -8.75
N ILE A 30 -6.46 -4.99 -9.67
CA ILE A 30 -7.45 -4.43 -10.60
C ILE A 30 -8.60 -3.77 -9.83
N ARG A 31 -9.09 -4.39 -8.76
CA ARG A 31 -10.13 -3.81 -7.90
C ARG A 31 -9.66 -2.50 -7.25
N LYS A 32 -8.42 -2.47 -6.75
CA LYS A 32 -7.83 -1.25 -6.14
C LYS A 32 -7.64 -0.14 -7.17
N GLN A 33 -7.18 -0.46 -8.38
CA GLN A 33 -7.07 0.50 -9.48
C GLN A 33 -8.43 1.09 -9.86
N LYS A 34 -9.47 0.24 -9.98
CA LYS A 34 -10.83 0.69 -10.29
C LYS A 34 -11.38 1.63 -9.20
N GLU A 35 -11.22 1.28 -7.93
CA GLU A 35 -11.67 2.13 -6.83
C GLU A 35 -10.86 3.43 -6.76
N LEU A 36 -9.55 3.38 -6.99
CA LEU A 36 -8.71 4.58 -7.07
C LEU A 36 -9.24 5.56 -8.13
N MET A 37 -9.55 5.06 -9.34
CA MET A 37 -10.10 5.90 -10.40
C MET A 37 -11.47 6.49 -10.01
N ARG A 38 -12.32 5.71 -9.32
CA ARG A 38 -13.61 6.19 -8.81
C ARG A 38 -13.42 7.31 -7.77
N VAL A 39 -12.50 7.13 -6.83
CA VAL A 39 -12.19 8.13 -5.80
C VAL A 39 -11.60 9.39 -6.44
N LEU A 40 -10.63 9.25 -7.35
CA LEU A 40 -10.07 10.38 -8.09
C LEU A 40 -11.14 11.19 -8.81
N HIS A 41 -12.09 10.53 -9.46
CA HIS A 41 -13.20 11.20 -10.13
C HIS A 41 -14.06 12.00 -9.15
N VAL A 42 -14.49 11.39 -8.04
CA VAL A 42 -15.30 12.08 -7.01
C VAL A 42 -14.54 13.26 -6.40
N LYS A 43 -13.25 13.08 -6.06
CA LYS A 43 -12.41 14.14 -5.47
C LYS A 43 -12.15 15.28 -6.44
N THR A 44 -11.95 14.99 -7.72
CA THR A 44 -11.81 16.00 -8.77
C THR A 44 -13.11 16.78 -8.95
N PHE A 45 -14.25 16.09 -8.95
CA PHE A 45 -15.56 16.73 -8.98
C PHE A 45 -15.78 17.66 -7.78
N GLN A 46 -15.43 17.19 -6.56
CA GLN A 46 -15.47 18.02 -5.35
C GLN A 46 -14.57 19.26 -5.47
N LEU A 47 -13.39 19.14 -6.07
CA LEU A 47 -12.48 20.28 -6.26
C LEU A 47 -13.07 21.32 -7.23
N GLN A 48 -13.76 20.88 -8.28
CA GLN A 48 -14.30 21.74 -9.33
C GLN A 48 -15.64 22.38 -8.97
N HIS A 49 -16.48 21.68 -8.22
CA HIS A 49 -17.87 22.07 -7.96
C HIS A 49 -18.21 22.23 -6.48
N GLY A 50 -17.31 21.84 -5.58
CA GLY A 50 -17.54 21.96 -4.14
C GLY A 50 -17.37 23.40 -3.65
N ASN A 51 -18.26 23.81 -2.75
CA ASN A 51 -18.07 25.03 -1.97
C ASN A 51 -17.16 24.71 -0.78
N LEU A 52 -15.85 24.81 -0.99
CA LEU A 52 -14.82 24.42 -0.02
C LEU A 52 -14.29 25.66 0.71
N SER A 53 -14.03 25.52 2.02
CA SER A 53 -13.19 26.50 2.70
C SER A 53 -11.76 26.40 2.17
N TYR A 54 -10.94 27.43 2.41
CA TYR A 54 -9.54 27.42 1.96
C TYR A 54 -8.75 26.24 2.53
N LEU A 55 -8.95 25.88 3.79
CA LEU A 55 -8.29 24.73 4.41
C LEU A 55 -8.73 23.42 3.75
N ASP A 56 -10.03 23.23 3.53
CA ASP A 56 -10.56 22.04 2.86
C ASP A 56 -10.02 21.91 1.43
N TYR A 57 -9.86 23.04 0.72
CA TYR A 57 -9.26 23.06 -0.61
C TYR A 57 -7.81 22.57 -0.60
N VAL A 58 -7.00 23.05 0.35
CA VAL A 58 -5.59 22.65 0.47
C VAL A 58 -5.49 21.15 0.75
N GLU A 59 -6.27 20.66 1.72
CA GLU A 59 -6.31 19.24 2.06
C GLU A 59 -6.76 18.37 0.89
N LEU A 60 -7.81 18.80 0.16
CA LEU A 60 -8.31 18.09 -1.01
C LEU A 60 -7.26 18.05 -2.14
N ARG A 61 -6.53 19.15 -2.34
CA ARG A 61 -5.47 19.23 -3.33
C ARG A 61 -4.31 18.29 -3.00
N GLU A 62 -3.91 18.23 -1.74
CA GLU A 62 -2.86 17.30 -1.27
C GLU A 62 -3.28 15.84 -1.40
N GLU A 63 -4.54 15.52 -1.07
CA GLU A 63 -5.10 14.18 -1.28
C GLU A 63 -5.08 13.80 -2.77
N LEU A 64 -5.50 14.70 -3.66
CA LEU A 64 -5.45 14.47 -5.11
C LEU A 64 -4.03 14.24 -5.64
N LEU A 65 -3.02 14.91 -5.08
CA LEU A 65 -1.61 14.66 -5.41
C LEU A 65 -1.18 13.25 -4.99
N ARG A 66 -1.52 12.84 -3.75
CA ARG A 66 -1.23 11.49 -3.25
C ARG A 66 -1.91 10.40 -4.08
N LEU A 67 -3.18 10.60 -4.45
CA LEU A 67 -3.93 9.65 -5.28
C LEU A 67 -3.38 9.56 -6.70
N ASN A 68 -2.92 10.67 -7.30
CA ASN A 68 -2.27 10.63 -8.62
C ASN A 68 -0.91 9.91 -8.56
N ALA A 69 -0.11 10.12 -7.51
CA ALA A 69 1.13 9.37 -7.33
C ALA A 69 0.87 7.86 -7.20
N LEU A 70 -0.20 7.47 -6.49
CA LEU A 70 -0.62 6.07 -6.39
C LEU A 70 -1.11 5.51 -7.74
N LYS A 71 -1.80 6.33 -8.54
CA LYS A 71 -2.21 5.96 -9.90
C LYS A 71 -0.98 5.66 -10.76
N ASP A 72 0.04 6.51 -10.69
CA ASP A 72 1.28 6.32 -11.46
C ASP A 72 2.05 5.07 -10.99
N LEU A 73 2.06 4.80 -9.68
CA LEU A 73 2.62 3.55 -9.15
C LEU A 73 1.93 2.32 -9.73
N PHE A 74 0.59 2.31 -9.78
CA PHE A 74 -0.16 1.21 -10.37
C PHE A 74 0.12 1.02 -11.86
N HIS A 75 0.28 2.11 -12.63
CA HIS A 75 0.65 2.02 -14.04
C HIS A 75 2.04 1.41 -14.24
N ARG A 76 3.01 1.75 -13.38
CA ARG A 76 4.35 1.16 -13.39
C ARG A 76 4.37 -0.32 -13.01
N MET A 77 3.41 -0.78 -12.20
CA MET A 77 3.29 -2.19 -11.83
C MET A 77 2.63 -3.05 -12.92
N SER A 78 1.87 -2.42 -13.82
CA SER A 78 1.18 -3.09 -14.94
C SER A 78 1.93 -3.02 -16.28
N ALA A 79 3.04 -2.29 -16.34
CA ALA A 79 3.91 -2.14 -17.51
C ALA A 79 5.10 -3.12 -17.43
#